data_AF-A0AAV2RZT5-F1
#
_entry.id   AF-A0AAV2RZT5-F1
#
_cell.length_a   1.000
_cell.length_b   1.000
_cell.length_c   1.000
_cell.angle_alpha   90.00
_cell.angle_beta   90.00
_cell.angle_gamma   90.00
#
_symmetry.space_group_name_H-M   'P 1'
#
loop_
_entity.id
_entity.type
_entity.pdbx_description
1 polymer ?
#
loop_
_entity_poly.entity_id
_entity_poly.type
_entity_poly.pdbx_seq_one_letter_code
_entity_poly.pdbx_strand_id
1 'polypeptide(L)'
;MAAYFSEQLLSQRYEVTKHNVVTQWYHMGAREGNYYLQCPCNQECYCIDWNEVPRLSLNFCLYPGELDMFIVFRPMEQYGVKFNWHCLECSNELSCGYPPHGTE
;
A
#
# COMPACT_ATOMS: atom_id res chain seq x y z
N MET A 1 3.32 17.78 -16.32
CA MET A 1 4.04 17.51 -15.06
C MET A 1 4.65 16.12 -15.17
N ALA A 2 5.87 15.92 -14.66
CA ALA A 2 6.71 14.79 -15.07
C ALA A 2 6.21 13.44 -14.50
N ALA A 3 6.12 12.42 -15.36
CA ALA A 3 6.09 11.04 -14.92
C ALA A 3 7.47 10.69 -14.36
N TYR A 4 7.56 10.50 -13.04
CA TYR A 4 8.84 10.44 -12.31
C TYR A 4 9.62 9.14 -12.53
N PHE A 5 9.01 8.12 -13.17
CA PHE A 5 9.57 6.79 -13.37
C PHE A 5 9.35 6.28 -14.80
N SER A 6 10.26 5.41 -15.26
CA SER A 6 10.06 4.65 -16.49
C SER A 6 9.04 3.53 -16.29
N GLU A 7 8.38 3.09 -17.37
CA GLU A 7 7.42 1.97 -17.35
C GLU A 7 8.04 0.69 -16.75
N GLN A 8 9.32 0.44 -17.06
CA GLN A 8 10.07 -0.70 -16.52
C GLN A 8 10.22 -0.62 -14.99
N LEU A 9 10.49 0.58 -14.44
CA LEU A 9 10.63 0.79 -13.01
C LEU A 9 9.28 0.71 -12.28
N LEU A 10 8.21 1.25 -12.86
CA LEU A 10 6.84 1.09 -12.35
C LEU A 10 6.42 -0.39 -12.29
N SER A 11 6.66 -1.13 -13.37
CA SER A 11 6.39 -2.57 -13.44
C SER A 11 7.17 -3.36 -12.37
N GLN A 12 8.47 -3.06 -12.22
CA GLN A 12 9.31 -3.68 -11.18
C GLN A 12 8.79 -3.38 -9.77
N ARG A 13 8.46 -2.11 -9.47
CA ARG A 13 7.97 -1.70 -8.15
C ARG A 13 6.59 -2.30 -7.84
N TYR A 14 5.70 -2.39 -8.83
CA TYR A 14 4.42 -3.06 -8.71
C TYR A 14 4.57 -4.55 -8.36
N GLU A 15 5.41 -5.29 -9.08
CA GLU A 15 5.63 -6.73 -8.81
C GLU A 15 6.22 -6.99 -7.42
N VAL A 16 7.18 -6.17 -6.98
CA VAL A 16 7.76 -6.26 -5.63
C VAL A 16 6.72 -5.91 -4.55
N THR A 17 5.86 -4.91 -4.79
CA THR A 17 4.78 -4.54 -3.86
C THR A 17 3.75 -5.65 -3.75
N LYS A 18 3.30 -6.19 -4.88
CA LYS A 18 2.35 -7.31 -4.95
C LYS A 18 2.87 -8.53 -4.19
N HIS A 19 4.14 -8.90 -4.39
CA HIS A 19 4.76 -10.01 -3.67
C HIS A 19 4.75 -9.78 -2.15
N ASN A 20 5.13 -8.58 -1.71
CA ASN A 20 5.14 -8.23 -0.29
C ASN A 20 3.73 -8.27 0.34
N VAL A 21 2.73 -7.73 -0.34
CA VAL A 21 1.31 -7.76 0.07
C VAL A 21 0.80 -9.20 0.23
N VAL A 22 1.09 -10.09 -0.73
CA VAL A 22 0.74 -11.52 -0.65
C VAL A 22 1.39 -12.17 0.58
N THR A 23 2.67 -11.93 0.81
CA THR A 23 3.43 -12.50 1.93
C THR A 23 2.85 -12.05 3.28
N GLN A 24 2.60 -10.76 3.46
CA GLN A 24 2.01 -10.23 4.70
C GLN A 24 0.60 -10.79 4.95
N TRP A 25 -0.23 -10.84 3.90
CA TRP A 25 -1.58 -11.41 3.99
C TRP A 25 -1.57 -12.89 4.41
N TYR A 26 -0.61 -13.67 3.89
CA TYR A 26 -0.40 -15.06 4.32
C TYR A 26 -0.02 -15.17 5.79
N HIS A 27 0.90 -14.33 6.27
CA HIS A 27 1.29 -14.29 7.69
C HIS A 27 0.15 -13.86 8.63
N MET A 28 -0.79 -13.05 8.16
CA MET A 28 -2.02 -12.70 8.88
C MET A 28 -3.11 -13.79 8.84
N GLY A 29 -2.82 -14.96 8.24
CA GLY A 29 -3.72 -16.11 8.20
C GLY A 29 -4.64 -16.18 6.98
N ALA A 30 -4.28 -15.49 5.89
CA ALA A 30 -4.86 -15.65 4.55
C ALA A 30 -6.41 -15.59 4.49
N ARG A 31 -7.01 -14.55 5.08
CA ARG A 31 -8.47 -14.37 5.13
C ARG A 31 -8.97 -13.41 4.05
N GLU A 32 -10.17 -13.66 3.55
CA GLU A 32 -10.88 -12.69 2.71
C GLU A 32 -11.26 -11.44 3.52
N GLY A 33 -11.39 -10.28 2.86
CA GLY A 33 -11.85 -9.06 3.52
C GLY A 33 -11.20 -7.77 3.01
N ASN A 34 -11.46 -6.69 3.75
CA ASN A 34 -10.85 -5.39 3.52
C ASN A 34 -9.54 -5.29 4.31
N TYR A 35 -8.50 -4.77 3.67
CA TYR A 35 -7.19 -4.53 4.29
C TYR A 35 -6.68 -3.13 3.96
N TYR A 36 -6.00 -2.51 4.91
CA TYR A 36 -5.22 -1.28 4.67
C TYR A 36 -3.77 -1.61 4.36
N LEU A 37 -3.21 -0.98 3.33
CA LEU A 37 -1.75 -0.97 3.11
C LEU A 37 -1.12 0.12 3.99
N GLN A 38 -0.04 -0.23 4.69
CA GLN A 38 0.69 0.67 5.59
C GLN A 38 2.18 0.66 5.25
N CYS A 39 2.80 1.83 5.11
CA CYS A 39 4.24 1.92 4.88
C CYS A 39 5.08 1.68 6.15
N PRO A 40 6.33 1.18 6.03
CA PRO A 40 7.18 0.80 7.17
C PRO A 40 7.61 1.98 8.04
N CYS A 41 7.43 3.21 7.56
CA CYS A 41 7.68 4.43 8.33
C CYS A 41 6.66 4.67 9.46
N ASN A 42 5.72 3.75 9.70
CA ASN A 42 4.69 3.83 10.76
C ASN A 42 4.00 5.20 10.80
N GLN A 43 3.55 5.69 9.64
CA GLN A 43 2.56 6.77 9.61
C GLN A 43 1.24 6.20 10.10
N GLU A 44 1.00 6.37 11.41
CA GLU A 44 -0.26 6.03 12.05
C GLU A 44 -1.34 6.97 11.53
N CYS A 45 -2.43 6.39 11.03
CA CYS A 45 -3.65 7.11 10.68
C CYS A 45 -4.53 7.12 11.92
N TYR A 46 -4.52 8.21 12.69
CA TYR A 46 -5.27 8.34 13.94
C TYR A 46 -6.78 8.45 13.71
N CYS A 47 -7.19 8.81 12.49
CA CYS A 47 -8.59 8.84 12.06
C CYS A 47 -9.24 7.44 11.90
N ILE A 48 -8.48 6.32 12.03
CA ILE A 48 -9.01 4.93 11.93
C ILE A 48 -8.48 4.04 13.08
N ASP A 49 -9.38 3.39 13.82
CA ASP A 49 -9.01 2.50 14.92
C ASP A 49 -8.27 1.24 14.44
N TRP A 50 -7.26 0.79 15.20
CA TRP A 50 -6.49 -0.43 14.92
C TRP A 50 -7.33 -1.72 14.86
N ASN A 51 -8.52 -1.71 15.46
CA ASN A 51 -9.43 -2.85 15.52
C ASN A 51 -10.49 -2.84 14.41
N GLU A 52 -10.63 -1.75 13.63
CA GLU A 52 -11.67 -1.63 12.62
C GLU A 52 -11.36 -2.40 11.33
N VAL A 53 -10.11 -2.29 10.85
CA VAL A 53 -9.65 -2.94 9.60
C VAL A 53 -8.19 -3.40 9.75
N PRO A 54 -7.85 -4.66 9.41
CA PRO A 54 -6.48 -5.16 9.49
C PRO A 54 -5.52 -4.41 8.56
N ARG A 55 -4.30 -4.15 9.05
CA ARG A 55 -3.24 -3.43 8.31
C ARG A 55 -2.14 -4.41 7.84
N LEU A 56 -1.72 -4.26 6.58
CA LEU A 56 -0.62 -4.98 5.95
C LEU A 56 0.59 -4.04 5.86
N SER A 57 1.57 -4.25 6.74
CA SER A 57 2.78 -3.44 6.78
C SER A 57 3.74 -3.81 5.65
N LEU A 58 3.94 -2.88 4.72
CA LEU A 58 4.84 -3.00 3.59
C LEU A 58 6.30 -2.91 4.05
N ASN A 59 7.22 -3.56 3.32
CA ASN A 59 8.66 -3.45 3.59
C ASN A 59 9.30 -2.14 3.10
N PHE A 60 8.57 -1.32 2.32
CA PHE A 60 9.08 -0.09 1.72
C PHE A 60 7.94 0.93 1.46
N CYS A 61 8.34 2.17 1.21
CA CYS A 61 7.46 3.28 0.89
C CYS A 61 7.06 3.31 -0.60
N LEU A 62 5.81 3.71 -0.86
CA LEU A 62 5.27 3.88 -2.22
C LEU A 62 5.23 5.36 -2.59
N TYR A 63 5.47 5.66 -3.86
CA TYR A 63 5.27 6.99 -4.42
C TYR A 63 3.78 7.22 -4.75
N PRO A 64 3.31 8.48 -4.84
CA PRO A 64 1.96 8.78 -5.29
C PRO A 64 1.64 8.13 -6.65
N GLY A 65 0.45 7.55 -6.78
CA GLY A 65 0.01 6.84 -7.97
C GLY A 65 0.40 5.36 -8.04
N GLU A 66 1.41 4.89 -7.29
CA GLU A 66 1.74 3.45 -7.26
C GLU A 66 0.66 2.62 -6.55
N LEU A 67 0.00 3.21 -5.57
CA LEU A 67 -1.16 2.63 -4.91
C LEU A 67 -2.33 2.40 -5.87
N ASP A 68 -2.60 3.34 -6.78
CA ASP A 68 -3.75 3.29 -7.69
C ASP A 68 -3.75 2.03 -8.57
N MET A 69 -2.56 1.45 -8.81
CA MET A 69 -2.39 0.15 -9.46
C MET A 69 -3.17 -0.98 -8.75
N PHE A 70 -3.37 -0.92 -7.43
CA PHE A 70 -4.13 -1.93 -6.67
C PHE A 70 -5.66 -1.78 -6.83
N ILE A 71 -6.17 -0.63 -7.26
CA ILE A 71 -7.59 -0.39 -7.60
C ILE A 71 -7.84 -0.77 -9.07
N VAL A 72 -6.87 -0.46 -9.94
CA VAL A 72 -6.94 -0.69 -11.38
C VAL A 72 -6.72 -2.16 -11.73
N PHE A 73 -5.63 -2.78 -11.25
CA PHE A 73 -5.24 -4.15 -11.61
C PHE A 73 -5.68 -5.22 -10.60
N ARG A 74 -6.10 -4.81 -9.39
CA ARG A 74 -6.72 -5.66 -8.34
C ARG A 74 -6.08 -7.05 -8.18
N PRO A 75 -4.76 -7.16 -7.94
CA PRO A 75 -4.02 -8.43 -8.01
C PRO A 75 -4.51 -9.53 -7.05
N MET A 76 -5.32 -9.17 -6.06
CA MET A 76 -5.77 -10.03 -4.97
C MET A 76 -7.30 -10.25 -4.95
N GLU A 77 -8.03 -9.78 -5.97
CA GLU A 77 -9.49 -9.96 -6.09
C GLU A 77 -9.86 -11.45 -6.15
N GLN A 78 -9.01 -12.28 -6.74
CA GLN A 78 -9.10 -13.76 -6.77
C GLN A 78 -9.04 -14.43 -5.37
N TYR A 79 -8.56 -13.72 -4.34
CA TYR A 79 -8.47 -14.19 -2.95
C TYR A 79 -9.53 -13.55 -2.04
N GLY A 80 -10.55 -12.89 -2.60
CA GLY A 80 -11.56 -12.16 -1.82
C GLY A 80 -10.99 -10.95 -1.05
N VAL A 81 -9.77 -10.52 -1.37
CA VAL A 81 -9.08 -9.42 -0.69
C VAL A 81 -9.30 -8.11 -1.45
N LYS A 82 -9.76 -7.09 -0.73
CA LYS A 82 -9.89 -5.72 -1.22
C LYS A 82 -8.96 -4.80 -0.45
N PHE A 83 -8.21 -3.99 -1.19
CA PHE A 83 -7.40 -2.94 -0.60
C PHE A 83 -8.18 -1.66 -0.53
N ASN A 84 -8.20 -1.07 0.65
CA ASN A 84 -8.46 0.35 0.83
C ASN A 84 -7.12 0.99 1.22
N TRP A 85 -6.92 2.25 0.85
CA TRP A 85 -5.83 3.06 1.36
C TRP A 85 -6.30 4.49 1.48
N HIS A 86 -6.31 4.96 2.72
CA HIS A 86 -6.41 6.35 3.10
C HIS A 86 -5.95 6.38 4.56
N CYS A 87 -5.48 7.48 5.10
CA CYS A 87 -5.97 8.82 4.85
C CYS A 87 -5.26 9.61 3.74
N LEU A 88 -5.61 10.89 3.58
CA LEU A 88 -4.65 11.92 3.18
C LEU A 88 -4.32 12.87 4.34
N GLU A 89 -5.22 13.01 5.38
CA GLU A 89 -5.32 12.85 6.91
C GLU A 89 -6.83 12.41 6.99
N CYS A 90 -7.52 12.67 8.09
CA CYS A 90 -8.51 13.75 8.17
C CYS A 90 -8.29 15.02 7.22
N SER A 91 -7.76 14.83 5.98
CA SER A 91 -7.04 15.68 4.95
C SER A 91 -5.47 15.81 4.80
N ASN A 92 -4.55 15.85 5.82
CA ASN A 92 -3.01 15.78 5.88
C ASN A 92 -2.03 14.50 6.15
N GLU A 93 -2.45 13.32 6.69
CA GLU A 93 -1.78 11.99 6.80
C GLU A 93 -2.06 11.04 5.60
N LEU A 94 -1.10 10.73 4.73
CA LEU A 94 -1.18 9.59 3.76
C LEU A 94 -0.72 8.27 4.40
N SER A 95 -1.51 7.19 4.33
CA SER A 95 -1.03 5.84 4.73
C SER A 95 -0.25 5.11 3.63
N CYS A 96 0.26 5.82 2.64
CA CYS A 96 1.53 5.46 2.04
C CYS A 96 2.51 6.61 2.21
N GLY A 97 3.44 6.42 3.15
CA GLY A 97 4.51 7.36 3.35
C GLY A 97 5.32 7.47 2.07
N TYR A 98 5.67 8.71 1.74
CA TYR A 98 6.66 9.00 0.72
C TYR A 98 8.00 8.36 1.13
N PRO A 99 8.79 7.85 0.19
CA PRO A 99 10.19 7.57 0.44
C PRO A 99 10.87 8.85 1.00
N PRO A 100 11.74 8.74 2.02
CA PRO A 100 12.38 9.91 2.61
C PRO A 100 13.18 10.66 1.55
N HIS A 101 13.04 12.00 1.51
CA HIS A 101 13.81 12.85 0.61
C HIS A 101 15.32 12.61 0.82
N GLY A 102 15.99 12.04 -0.19
CA GLY A 102 17.44 11.82 -0.18
C GLY A 102 17.92 10.41 -0.55
N THR A 103 17.04 9.46 -0.86
CA THR A 103 17.45 8.17 -1.47
C THR A 103 17.20 8.19 -2.98
N GLU A 104 18.14 8.80 -3.72
CA GLU A 104 18.41 8.49 -5.13
C GLU A 104 19.33 7.26 -5.24
#